data_AF-A0A3M1G1P9-F1
#
_entry.id   AF-A0A3M1G1P9-F1
#
_cell.length_a   1.000
_cell.length_b   1.000
_cell.length_c   1.000
_cell.angle_alpha   90.00
_cell.angle_beta   90.00
_cell.angle_gamma   90.00
#
_symmetry.space_group_name_H-M   'P 1'
#
loop_
_entity.id
_entity.type
_entity.pdbx_description
1 polymer ?
#
loop_
_entity_poly.entity_id
_entity_poly.type
_entity_poly.pdbx_seq_one_letter_code
_entity_poly.pdbx_strand_id
1 'polypeptide(L)'
;HIEAGLRTGNDRDPFPEEANRRLIDHLAQLHFAPTPHAAANLRREGLCDSTIAVTGNTIVDAVQAAASADIAAILPDLRAARQIVTVTCHRRENWGARLLSICTAIRALIAATPELVVVFALHGNRALATRIRAALDGTPRLHLLAPLPFAHFLALLKASALVLTDSGGVQEEAISLQRPVLVCRDASERPEGTDTGLMRIVGTNAATLAAAAGEWLSQAPVGDTVNPFGDGRASARIAEALARWSSGHTPLLAPERQFQGAAMVPA
;
A
#
# COMPACT_ATOMS: atom_id res chain seq x y z
N HIS A 1 -12.23 8.28 14.04
CA HIS A 1 -11.96 7.55 12.81
C HIS A 1 -10.45 7.50 12.60
N ILE A 2 -9.87 6.30 12.59
CA ILE A 2 -8.47 6.06 12.24
C ILE A 2 -8.40 5.96 10.71
N GLU A 3 -7.35 6.50 10.09
CA GLU A 3 -7.24 6.68 8.63
C GLU A 3 -8.23 7.71 8.04
N ALA A 4 -8.63 8.68 8.87
CA ALA A 4 -9.53 9.75 8.46
C ALA A 4 -8.91 10.61 7.34
N GLY A 5 -9.73 11.04 6.37
CA GLY A 5 -9.28 11.99 5.34
C GLY A 5 -8.57 11.40 4.12
N LEU A 6 -8.37 10.08 4.05
CA LEU A 6 -7.91 9.45 2.80
C LEU A 6 -8.98 9.60 1.72
N ARG A 7 -8.59 10.09 0.53
CA ARG A 7 -9.51 10.40 -0.58
C ARG A 7 -8.93 9.97 -1.91
N THR A 8 -9.74 9.35 -2.75
CA THR A 8 -9.48 9.29 -4.20
C THR A 8 -10.13 10.45 -4.95
N GLY A 9 -11.12 11.12 -4.35
CA GLY A 9 -11.91 12.17 -5.00
C GLY A 9 -12.97 11.62 -5.96
N ASN A 10 -13.17 10.31 -5.99
CA ASN A 10 -14.17 9.64 -6.82
C ASN A 10 -15.00 8.66 -5.99
N ASP A 11 -16.25 9.02 -5.66
CA ASP A 11 -17.15 8.20 -4.85
C ASP A 11 -17.50 6.83 -5.48
N ARG A 12 -17.12 6.61 -6.75
CA ARG A 12 -17.32 5.36 -7.49
C ARG A 12 -16.03 4.55 -7.69
N ASP A 13 -14.88 5.05 -7.27
CA ASP A 13 -13.60 4.35 -7.38
C ASP A 13 -12.65 4.77 -6.24
N PRO A 14 -12.44 3.90 -5.22
CA PRO A 14 -13.01 2.56 -5.06
C PRO A 14 -14.45 2.60 -4.51
N PHE A 15 -15.34 1.72 -5.03
CA PHE A 15 -16.72 1.61 -4.56
C PHE A 15 -16.96 0.34 -3.71
N PRO A 16 -17.51 0.46 -2.49
CA PRO A 16 -18.09 1.67 -1.87
C PRO A 16 -17.13 2.44 -0.93
N GLU A 17 -15.84 2.13 -0.94
CA GLU A 17 -14.92 2.53 0.12
C GLU A 17 -14.71 4.06 0.21
N GLU A 18 -14.69 4.81 -0.90
CA GLU A 18 -14.58 6.28 -0.85
C GLU A 18 -15.79 6.89 -0.13
N ALA A 19 -17.00 6.52 -0.54
CA ALA A 19 -18.25 7.01 0.07
C ALA A 19 -18.33 6.63 1.56
N ASN A 20 -17.92 5.41 1.92
CA ASN A 20 -17.88 4.96 3.30
C ASN A 20 -16.95 5.82 4.16
N ARG A 21 -15.73 6.12 3.68
CA ARG A 21 -14.78 6.96 4.43
C ARG A 21 -15.34 8.35 4.68
N ARG A 22 -15.90 8.99 3.65
CA ARG A 22 -16.51 10.33 3.75
C ARG A 22 -17.69 10.34 4.73
N LEU A 23 -18.56 9.34 4.67
CA LEU A 23 -19.67 9.19 5.62
C LEU A 23 -19.15 9.04 7.06
N ILE A 24 -18.20 8.14 7.30
CA ILE A 24 -17.66 7.87 8.64
C ILE A 24 -16.95 9.11 9.18
N ASP A 25 -16.20 9.83 8.34
CA ASP A 25 -15.55 11.10 8.72
C ASP A 25 -16.58 12.10 9.25
N HIS A 26 -17.71 12.31 8.57
CA HIS A 26 -18.74 13.23 9.06
C HIS A 26 -19.52 12.75 10.30
N LEU A 27 -19.49 11.45 10.61
CA LEU A 27 -20.13 10.88 11.81
C LEU A 27 -19.17 10.78 13.00
N ALA A 28 -17.86 10.84 12.77
CA ALA A 28 -16.86 10.67 13.80
C ALA A 28 -16.69 11.96 14.64
N GLN A 29 -16.40 11.79 15.93
CA GLN A 29 -16.08 12.91 16.81
C GLN A 29 -14.61 13.33 16.70
N LEU A 30 -13.71 12.38 16.45
CA LEU A 30 -12.27 12.55 16.40
C LEU A 30 -11.71 11.95 15.10
N HIS A 31 -10.71 12.59 14.52
CA HIS A 31 -10.12 12.22 13.23
C HIS A 31 -8.62 12.05 13.39
N PHE A 32 -8.14 10.82 13.16
CA PHE A 32 -6.71 10.50 13.18
C PHE A 32 -6.26 10.33 11.73
N ALA A 33 -5.78 11.43 11.17
CA ALA A 33 -5.33 11.50 9.79
C ALA A 33 -3.91 10.93 9.69
N PRO A 34 -3.63 10.05 8.71
CA PRO A 34 -2.31 9.44 8.58
C PRO A 34 -1.26 10.45 8.12
N THR A 35 -1.65 11.45 7.33
CA THR A 35 -0.74 12.44 6.74
C THR A 35 -1.30 13.86 6.85
N PRO A 36 -0.45 14.89 6.71
CA PRO A 36 -0.90 16.27 6.59
C PRO A 36 -1.86 16.49 5.41
N HIS A 37 -1.67 15.75 4.31
CA HIS A 37 -2.55 15.79 3.14
C HIS A 37 -3.95 15.25 3.47
N ALA A 38 -4.05 14.11 4.16
CA ALA A 38 -5.33 13.57 4.61
C ALA A 38 -6.04 14.53 5.59
N ALA A 39 -5.31 15.18 6.49
CA ALA A 39 -5.88 16.22 7.35
C ALA A 39 -6.38 17.44 6.55
N ALA A 40 -5.67 17.84 5.50
CA ALA A 40 -6.13 18.91 4.60
C ALA A 40 -7.44 18.53 3.86
N ASN A 41 -7.63 17.25 3.50
CA ASN A 41 -8.89 16.78 2.93
C ASN A 41 -10.06 16.98 3.88
N LEU A 42 -9.92 16.58 5.15
CA LEU A 42 -10.95 16.77 6.18
C LEU A 42 -11.30 18.26 6.36
N ARG A 43 -10.29 19.14 6.42
CA ARG A 43 -10.51 20.59 6.52
C ARG A 43 -11.27 21.15 5.33
N ARG A 44 -10.95 20.71 4.11
CA ARG A 44 -11.67 21.11 2.88
C ARG A 44 -13.13 20.68 2.89
N GLU A 45 -13.44 19.59 3.57
CA GLU A 45 -14.81 19.08 3.75
C GLU A 45 -15.54 19.74 4.93
N GLY A 46 -14.92 20.71 5.61
CA GLY A 46 -15.55 21.50 6.68
C GLY A 46 -15.45 20.88 8.07
N LEU A 47 -14.61 19.86 8.26
CA LEU A 47 -14.39 19.28 9.58
C LEU A 47 -13.53 20.22 10.43
N CYS A 48 -13.86 20.30 11.73
CA CYS A 48 -13.22 21.24 12.65
C CYS A 48 -11.77 20.85 12.94
N ASP A 49 -10.84 21.80 12.83
CA ASP A 49 -9.41 21.55 13.06
C ASP A 49 -9.10 20.99 14.45
N SER A 50 -9.88 21.41 15.47
CA SER A 50 -9.69 20.94 16.84
C SER A 50 -10.02 19.46 17.05
N THR A 51 -10.69 18.81 16.10
CA THR A 51 -11.01 17.37 16.12
C THR A 51 -10.10 16.54 15.22
N ILE A 52 -9.12 17.16 14.57
CA ILE A 52 -8.19 16.52 13.63
C ILE A 52 -6.81 16.44 14.27
N ALA A 53 -6.21 15.25 14.24
CA ALA A 53 -4.83 15.02 14.64
C ALA A 53 -4.10 14.26 13.53
N VAL A 54 -2.94 14.74 13.08
CA VAL A 54 -2.05 14.01 12.18
C VAL A 54 -1.20 13.05 13.00
N THR A 55 -1.39 11.76 12.81
CA THR A 55 -0.79 10.73 13.68
C THR A 55 0.29 9.90 13.00
N GLY A 56 0.33 9.87 11.67
CA GLY A 56 0.90 8.73 10.96
C GLY A 56 -0.14 7.60 10.86
N ASN A 57 0.14 6.60 10.03
CA ASN A 57 -0.68 5.42 9.86
C ASN A 57 -0.19 4.29 10.78
N THR A 58 -1.12 3.65 11.50
CA THR A 58 -0.85 2.51 12.40
C THR A 58 -0.32 1.28 11.68
N ILE A 59 -0.47 1.19 10.35
CA ILE A 59 0.17 0.14 9.56
C ILE A 59 1.70 0.21 9.64
N VAL A 60 2.28 1.41 9.79
CA VAL A 60 3.74 1.56 9.96
C VAL A 60 4.17 0.99 11.31
N ASP A 61 3.40 1.26 12.36
CA ASP A 61 3.60 0.68 13.68
C ASP A 61 3.56 -0.86 13.61
N ALA A 62 2.56 -1.41 12.91
CA ALA A 62 2.38 -2.84 12.75
C ALA A 62 3.55 -3.50 11.99
N VAL A 63 4.03 -2.86 10.92
CA VAL A 63 5.20 -3.33 10.15
C VAL A 63 6.46 -3.32 10.99
N GLN A 64 6.69 -2.27 11.78
CA GLN A 64 7.86 -2.18 12.66
C GLN A 64 7.80 -3.18 13.82
N ALA A 65 6.62 -3.44 14.37
CA ALA A 65 6.43 -4.37 15.49
C ALA A 65 6.43 -5.84 15.05
N ALA A 66 6.12 -6.13 13.79
CA ALA A 66 6.03 -7.49 13.30
C ALA A 66 7.41 -8.16 13.19
N ALA A 67 7.55 -9.32 13.83
CA ALA A 67 8.66 -10.21 13.53
C ALA A 67 8.53 -10.69 12.08
N SER A 68 9.55 -10.42 11.26
CA SER A 68 9.59 -10.95 9.89
C SER A 68 9.79 -12.45 9.95
N ALA A 69 8.86 -13.21 9.35
CA ALA A 69 9.03 -14.65 9.21
C ALA A 69 10.15 -14.97 8.21
N ASP A 70 10.61 -16.21 8.21
CA ASP A 70 11.57 -16.68 7.21
C ASP A 70 10.87 -16.92 5.88
N ILE A 71 11.36 -16.31 4.79
CA ILE A 71 10.78 -16.50 3.45
C ILE A 71 10.83 -17.95 2.98
N ALA A 72 11.80 -18.74 3.43
CA ALA A 72 11.84 -20.17 3.13
C ALA A 72 10.68 -20.96 3.73
N ALA A 73 10.04 -20.45 4.79
CA ALA A 73 8.82 -21.05 5.35
C ALA A 73 7.61 -20.84 4.43
N ILE A 74 7.68 -19.89 3.49
CA ILE A 74 6.66 -19.64 2.47
C ILE A 74 6.89 -20.57 1.28
N LEU A 75 8.10 -20.52 0.74
CA LEU A 75 8.58 -21.35 -0.37
C LEU A 75 10.10 -21.49 -0.22
N PRO A 76 10.64 -22.70 0.01
CA PRO A 76 12.06 -22.91 0.23
C PRO A 76 12.96 -22.33 -0.87
N ASP A 77 12.52 -22.44 -2.12
CA ASP A 77 13.28 -22.03 -3.31
C ASP A 77 13.41 -20.50 -3.44
N LEU A 78 12.57 -19.71 -2.76
CA LEU A 78 12.63 -18.25 -2.84
C LEU A 78 13.90 -17.66 -2.23
N ARG A 79 14.59 -18.37 -1.32
CA ARG A 79 15.88 -17.90 -0.78
C ARG A 79 16.96 -17.79 -1.83
N ALA A 80 16.91 -18.63 -2.86
CA ALA A 80 17.88 -18.63 -3.95
C ALA A 80 17.47 -17.69 -5.09
N ALA A 81 16.24 -17.18 -5.08
CA ALA A 81 15.74 -16.29 -6.12
C ALA A 81 16.46 -14.93 -6.05
N ARG A 82 17.05 -14.52 -7.16
CA ARG A 82 17.80 -13.25 -7.24
C ARG A 82 16.90 -12.04 -7.40
N GLN A 83 15.74 -12.20 -8.05
CA GLN A 83 14.78 -11.14 -8.27
C GLN A 83 13.37 -11.68 -8.07
N ILE A 84 12.69 -11.19 -7.02
CA ILE A 84 11.31 -11.54 -6.71
C ILE A 84 10.41 -10.34 -7.02
N VAL A 85 9.37 -10.56 -7.82
CA VAL A 85 8.24 -9.62 -7.96
C VAL A 85 7.05 -10.19 -7.19
N THR A 86 6.57 -9.45 -6.20
CA THR A 86 5.35 -9.82 -5.48
C THR A 86 4.15 -9.13 -6.10
N VAL A 87 3.07 -9.89 -6.31
CA VAL A 87 1.83 -9.38 -6.90
C VAL A 87 0.66 -9.61 -5.95
N THR A 88 -0.14 -8.58 -5.73
CA THR A 88 -1.46 -8.67 -5.13
C THR A 88 -2.50 -7.95 -5.99
N CYS A 89 -3.64 -8.58 -6.22
CA CYS A 89 -4.76 -7.96 -6.90
C CYS A 89 -6.07 -8.48 -6.32
N HIS A 90 -6.87 -7.59 -5.77
CA HIS A 90 -8.11 -7.96 -5.05
C HIS A 90 -9.23 -6.94 -5.19
N ARG A 91 -8.93 -5.72 -5.63
CA ARG A 91 -9.90 -4.65 -5.80
C ARG A 91 -10.96 -5.01 -6.84
N ARG A 92 -12.22 -4.67 -6.57
CA ARG A 92 -13.36 -5.06 -7.41
C ARG A 92 -13.32 -4.40 -8.78
N GLU A 93 -12.88 -3.15 -8.82
CA GLU A 93 -12.70 -2.37 -10.04
C GLU A 93 -11.73 -3.05 -11.03
N ASN A 94 -10.80 -3.87 -10.54
CA ASN A 94 -9.87 -4.62 -11.38
C ASN A 94 -10.44 -5.94 -11.92
N TRP A 95 -11.63 -6.38 -11.50
CA TRP A 95 -12.16 -7.66 -11.95
C TRP A 95 -12.51 -7.63 -13.44
N GLY A 96 -12.34 -8.77 -14.12
CA GLY A 96 -12.61 -8.88 -15.56
C GLY A 96 -11.42 -8.45 -16.41
N ALA A 97 -11.63 -7.54 -17.36
CA ALA A 97 -10.63 -7.21 -18.38
C ALA A 97 -9.33 -6.63 -17.80
N ARG A 98 -9.42 -5.80 -16.75
CA ARG A 98 -8.25 -5.20 -16.08
C ARG A 98 -7.36 -6.27 -15.45
N LEU A 99 -7.95 -7.24 -14.74
CA LEU A 99 -7.23 -8.38 -14.18
C LEU A 99 -6.54 -9.20 -15.26
N LEU A 100 -7.24 -9.51 -16.36
CA LEU A 100 -6.63 -10.25 -17.48
C LEU A 100 -5.45 -9.48 -18.09
N SER A 101 -5.57 -8.16 -18.19
CA SER A 101 -4.49 -7.29 -18.65
C SER A 101 -3.28 -7.32 -17.70
N ILE A 102 -3.50 -7.30 -16.38
CA ILE A 102 -2.44 -7.49 -15.38
C ILE A 102 -1.77 -8.88 -15.55
N CYS A 103 -2.55 -9.94 -15.72
CA CYS A 103 -2.01 -11.29 -15.97
C CYS A 103 -1.16 -11.35 -17.24
N THR A 104 -1.59 -10.70 -18.32
CA THR A 104 -0.83 -10.57 -19.57
C THR A 104 0.50 -9.84 -19.35
N ALA A 105 0.50 -8.75 -18.56
CA ALA A 105 1.71 -8.03 -18.21
C ALA A 105 2.71 -8.93 -17.47
N ILE A 106 2.22 -9.71 -16.50
CA ILE A 106 3.04 -10.65 -15.71
C ILE A 106 3.69 -11.69 -16.62
N ARG A 107 2.94 -12.30 -17.55
CA ARG A 107 3.49 -13.25 -18.52
C ARG A 107 4.56 -12.62 -19.39
N ALA A 108 4.31 -11.41 -19.90
CA ALA A 108 5.28 -10.68 -20.72
C ALA A 108 6.57 -10.38 -19.93
N LEU A 109 6.44 -9.96 -18.67
CA LEU A 109 7.57 -9.67 -17.79
C LEU A 109 8.42 -10.93 -17.51
N ILE A 110 7.78 -12.04 -17.15
CA ILE A 110 8.46 -13.33 -16.93
C ILE A 110 9.19 -13.81 -18.19
N ALA A 111 8.58 -13.63 -19.36
CA ALA A 111 9.20 -14.01 -20.63
C ALA A 111 10.42 -13.15 -20.97
N ALA A 112 10.36 -11.85 -20.66
CA ALA A 112 11.43 -10.90 -20.92
C ALA A 112 12.59 -10.97 -19.90
N THR A 113 12.36 -11.52 -18.70
CA THR A 113 13.34 -11.55 -17.61
C THR A 113 13.59 -12.98 -17.12
N PRO A 114 14.60 -13.69 -17.66
CA PRO A 114 14.82 -15.11 -17.39
C PRO A 114 15.02 -15.49 -15.92
N GLU A 115 15.64 -14.63 -15.13
CA GLU A 115 15.95 -14.84 -13.70
C GLU A 115 14.81 -14.42 -12.76
N LEU A 116 13.73 -13.85 -13.31
CA LEU A 116 12.63 -13.33 -12.52
C LEU A 116 11.75 -14.46 -11.97
N VAL A 117 11.52 -14.41 -10.67
CA VAL A 117 10.48 -15.17 -9.99
C VAL A 117 9.32 -14.24 -9.63
N VAL A 118 8.10 -14.64 -9.98
CA VAL A 118 6.90 -13.89 -9.60
C VAL A 118 6.13 -14.67 -8.56
N VAL A 119 5.79 -14.02 -7.45
CA VAL A 119 4.94 -14.58 -6.40
C VAL A 119 3.63 -13.80 -6.37
N PHE A 120 2.54 -14.44 -6.78
CA PHE A 120 1.21 -13.85 -6.71
C PHE A 120 0.51 -14.38 -5.44
N ALA A 121 0.34 -13.51 -4.45
CA ALA A 121 -0.44 -13.82 -3.26
C ALA A 121 -1.94 -13.59 -3.56
N LEU A 122 -2.69 -14.68 -3.69
CA LEU A 122 -4.10 -14.64 -4.06
C LEU A 122 -4.96 -14.12 -2.92
N HIS A 123 -6.03 -13.38 -3.25
CA HIS A 123 -7.08 -13.03 -2.31
C HIS A 123 -7.91 -14.26 -1.91
N GLY A 124 -8.56 -14.22 -0.74
CA GLY A 124 -9.42 -15.31 -0.25
C GLY A 124 -10.70 -15.54 -1.06
N ASN A 125 -10.99 -14.70 -2.06
CA ASN A 125 -12.14 -14.86 -2.93
C ASN A 125 -11.86 -15.98 -3.95
N ARG A 126 -12.54 -17.12 -3.76
CA ARG A 126 -12.34 -18.32 -4.60
C ARG A 126 -12.60 -18.08 -6.08
N ALA A 127 -13.64 -17.31 -6.43
CA ALA A 127 -13.97 -17.05 -7.83
C ALA A 127 -12.87 -16.22 -8.53
N LEU A 128 -12.33 -15.21 -7.82
CA LEU A 128 -11.20 -14.43 -8.30
C LEU A 128 -9.94 -15.29 -8.44
N ALA A 129 -9.62 -16.08 -7.41
CA ALA A 129 -8.48 -16.99 -7.41
C ALA A 129 -8.52 -17.99 -8.59
N THR A 130 -9.68 -18.59 -8.87
CA THR A 130 -9.85 -19.49 -10.02
C THR A 130 -9.58 -18.81 -11.35
N ARG A 131 -10.05 -17.57 -11.53
CA ARG A 131 -9.79 -16.79 -12.76
C ARG A 131 -8.31 -16.48 -12.93
N ILE A 132 -7.62 -16.09 -11.86
CA ILE A 132 -6.17 -15.82 -11.89
C ILE A 132 -5.41 -17.08 -12.24
N ARG A 133 -5.74 -18.21 -11.59
CA ARG A 133 -5.12 -19.52 -11.89
C ARG A 133 -5.29 -19.91 -13.35
N ALA A 134 -6.50 -19.79 -13.90
CA ALA A 134 -6.76 -20.10 -15.31
C ALA A 134 -5.98 -19.16 -16.25
N ALA A 135 -5.97 -17.85 -15.98
CA ALA A 135 -5.28 -16.87 -16.81
C ALA A 135 -3.75 -17.04 -16.81
N LEU A 136 -3.18 -17.57 -15.73
CA LEU A 136 -1.75 -17.71 -15.53
C LEU A 136 -1.25 -19.16 -15.59
N ASP A 137 -2.10 -20.10 -16.01
CA ASP A 137 -1.76 -21.51 -16.11
C ASP A 137 -0.56 -21.74 -17.04
N GLY A 138 0.31 -22.69 -16.65
CA GLY A 138 1.54 -23.00 -17.39
C GLY A 138 2.60 -21.89 -17.44
N THR A 139 2.46 -20.79 -16.69
CA THR A 139 3.49 -19.74 -16.65
C THR A 139 4.68 -20.21 -15.82
N PRO A 140 5.90 -20.32 -16.38
CA PRO A 140 7.08 -20.74 -15.63
C PRO A 140 7.49 -19.69 -14.59
N ARG A 141 8.16 -20.10 -13.51
CA ARG A 141 8.66 -19.20 -12.44
C ARG A 141 7.60 -18.33 -11.77
N LEU A 142 6.33 -18.68 -11.94
CA LEU A 142 5.20 -18.06 -11.26
C LEU A 142 4.72 -18.96 -10.14
N HIS A 143 4.62 -18.41 -8.93
CA HIS A 143 4.06 -19.08 -7.78
C HIS A 143 2.74 -18.42 -7.36
N LEU A 144 1.64 -19.17 -7.44
CA LEU A 144 0.32 -18.74 -7.01
C LEU A 144 0.03 -19.23 -5.59
N LEU A 145 0.25 -18.36 -4.61
CA LEU A 145 0.10 -18.69 -3.19
C LEU A 145 -1.31 -18.38 -2.68
N ALA A 146 -1.77 -19.17 -1.70
CA ALA A 146 -2.94 -18.83 -0.91
C ALA A 146 -2.67 -17.56 -0.07
N PRO A 147 -3.71 -16.91 0.48
CA PRO A 147 -3.53 -15.78 1.40
C PRO A 147 -2.52 -16.13 2.51
N LEU A 148 -1.51 -15.27 2.68
CA LEU A 148 -0.43 -15.48 3.63
C LEU A 148 -0.76 -14.83 4.98
N PRO A 149 -0.36 -15.42 6.12
CA PRO A 149 -0.35 -14.72 7.39
C PRO A 149 0.52 -13.46 7.32
N PHE A 150 0.17 -12.42 8.08
CA PHE A 150 0.79 -11.09 7.99
C PHE A 150 2.34 -11.13 8.07
N ALA A 151 2.92 -11.83 9.05
CA ALA A 151 4.37 -11.93 9.20
C ALA A 151 5.08 -12.58 8.00
N HIS A 152 4.44 -13.58 7.36
CA HIS A 152 4.95 -14.19 6.13
C HIS A 152 4.81 -13.25 4.94
N PHE A 153 3.69 -12.54 4.84
CA PHE A 153 3.50 -11.56 3.78
C PHE A 153 4.54 -10.43 3.85
N LEU A 154 4.84 -9.90 5.04
CA LEU A 154 5.91 -8.91 5.22
C LEU A 154 7.30 -9.45 4.85
N ALA A 155 7.59 -10.72 5.16
CA ALA A 155 8.84 -11.36 4.75
C ALA A 155 8.96 -11.44 3.22
N LEU A 156 7.87 -11.78 2.54
CA LEU A 156 7.79 -11.79 1.09
C LEU A 156 7.98 -10.39 0.50
N LEU A 157 7.30 -9.37 1.05
CA LEU A 157 7.48 -7.98 0.61
C LEU A 157 8.94 -7.54 0.79
N LYS A 158 9.54 -7.78 1.96
CA LYS A 158 10.93 -7.39 2.25
C LYS A 158 11.94 -8.01 1.29
N ALA A 159 11.71 -9.24 0.84
CA ALA A 159 12.57 -9.90 -0.15
C ALA A 159 12.28 -9.49 -1.60
N SER A 160 11.20 -8.74 -1.86
CA SER A 160 10.81 -8.34 -3.21
C SER A 160 11.74 -7.26 -3.74
N ALA A 161 12.12 -7.40 -5.02
CA ALA A 161 12.75 -6.34 -5.79
C ALA A 161 11.71 -5.29 -6.25
N LEU A 162 10.46 -5.72 -6.45
CA LEU A 162 9.34 -4.89 -6.87
C LEU A 162 8.02 -5.49 -6.41
N VAL A 163 7.05 -4.63 -6.05
CA VAL A 163 5.69 -5.02 -5.68
C VAL A 163 4.71 -4.45 -6.72
N LEU A 164 3.85 -5.30 -7.28
CA LEU A 164 2.72 -4.88 -8.11
C LEU A 164 1.44 -5.03 -7.28
N THR A 165 0.70 -3.96 -7.02
CA THR A 165 -0.45 -4.03 -6.12
C THR A 165 -1.58 -3.07 -6.46
N ASP A 166 -2.82 -3.46 -6.18
CA ASP A 166 -3.98 -2.58 -6.09
C ASP A 166 -4.41 -2.30 -4.63
N SER A 167 -3.64 -2.78 -3.66
CA SER A 167 -3.92 -2.60 -2.24
C SER A 167 -3.38 -1.29 -1.73
N GLY A 168 -4.23 -0.58 -0.99
CA GLY A 168 -3.83 0.61 -0.26
C GLY A 168 -2.84 0.29 0.86
N GLY A 169 -3.18 -0.70 1.70
CA GLY A 169 -2.30 -1.10 2.80
C GLY A 169 -0.95 -1.62 2.32
N VAL A 170 -0.91 -2.41 1.23
CA VAL A 170 0.37 -2.92 0.69
C VAL A 170 1.26 -1.81 0.16
N GLN A 171 0.69 -0.70 -0.35
CA GLN A 171 1.49 0.49 -0.71
C GLN A 171 2.24 1.02 0.53
N GLU A 172 1.55 1.17 1.66
CA GLU A 172 2.15 1.67 2.91
C GLU A 172 3.14 0.68 3.49
N GLU A 173 2.82 -0.61 3.49
CA GLU A 173 3.69 -1.69 3.99
C GLU A 173 4.99 -1.80 3.19
N ALA A 174 4.89 -1.80 1.86
CA ALA A 174 6.05 -1.90 0.98
C ALA A 174 6.95 -0.67 1.10
N ILE A 175 6.37 0.54 1.15
CA ILE A 175 7.13 1.78 1.36
C ILE A 175 7.80 1.78 2.75
N SER A 176 7.12 1.26 3.77
CA SER A 176 7.72 1.08 5.11
C SER A 176 8.91 0.12 5.11
N LEU A 177 8.93 -0.84 4.18
CA LEU A 177 10.03 -1.80 3.97
C LEU A 177 11.05 -1.34 2.92
N GLN A 178 10.96 -0.09 2.45
CA GLN A 178 11.81 0.46 1.39
C GLN A 178 11.78 -0.41 0.12
N ARG A 179 10.58 -0.90 -0.22
CA ARG A 179 10.35 -1.73 -1.40
C ARG A 179 9.59 -0.91 -2.45
N PRO A 180 10.07 -0.92 -3.70
CA PRO A 180 9.35 -0.36 -4.81
C PRO A 180 7.95 -0.89 -5.03
N VAL A 181 7.03 -0.02 -5.46
CA VAL A 181 5.62 -0.34 -5.70
C VAL A 181 5.14 0.24 -7.03
N LEU A 182 4.61 -0.60 -7.91
CA LEU A 182 3.75 -0.18 -9.01
C LEU A 182 2.29 -0.39 -8.63
N VAL A 183 1.54 0.70 -8.63
CA VAL A 183 0.12 0.68 -8.27
C VAL A 183 -0.71 0.35 -9.52
N CYS A 184 -1.35 -0.81 -9.50
CA CYS A 184 -2.21 -1.35 -10.55
C CYS A 184 -3.62 -0.72 -10.51
N ARG A 185 -3.69 0.61 -10.43
CA ARG A 185 -4.92 1.42 -10.37
C ARG A 185 -4.72 2.72 -11.14
N ASP A 186 -5.82 3.36 -11.55
CA ASP A 186 -5.77 4.65 -12.24
C ASP A 186 -5.56 5.82 -11.25
N ALA A 187 -5.89 5.62 -9.98
CA ALA A 187 -5.69 6.57 -8.90
C ALA A 187 -5.35 5.84 -7.58
N SER A 188 -4.79 6.58 -6.62
CA SER A 188 -4.55 6.11 -5.26
C SER A 188 -4.99 7.17 -4.26
N GLU A 189 -5.57 6.72 -3.14
CA GLU A 189 -5.85 7.56 -1.98
C GLU A 189 -4.60 7.90 -1.15
N ARG A 190 -3.41 7.47 -1.61
CA ARG A 190 -2.09 7.65 -0.99
C ARG A 190 -1.11 8.34 -1.94
N PRO A 191 -1.44 9.52 -2.50
CA PRO A 191 -0.57 10.18 -3.48
C PRO A 191 0.84 10.45 -2.94
N GLU A 192 1.00 10.66 -1.63
CA GLU A 192 2.26 10.99 -0.97
C GLU A 192 3.33 9.90 -1.15
N GLY A 193 2.93 8.66 -1.43
CA GLY A 193 3.88 7.59 -1.73
C GLY A 193 4.67 7.86 -3.02
N THR A 194 4.12 8.59 -4.00
CA THR A 194 4.83 8.85 -5.26
C THR A 194 6.03 9.78 -5.07
N ASP A 195 5.97 10.65 -4.07
CA ASP A 195 7.02 11.63 -3.76
C ASP A 195 8.29 10.99 -3.22
N THR A 196 8.19 9.72 -2.77
CA THR A 196 9.35 8.93 -2.32
C THR A 196 10.26 8.48 -3.47
N GLY A 197 9.75 8.46 -4.71
CA GLY A 197 10.42 7.79 -5.82
C GLY A 197 10.42 6.26 -5.71
N LEU A 198 9.79 5.67 -4.69
CA LEU A 198 9.57 4.23 -4.55
C LEU A 198 8.20 3.77 -5.06
N MET A 199 7.26 4.68 -5.32
CA MET A 199 5.92 4.34 -5.80
C MET A 199 5.59 5.01 -7.13
N ARG A 200 4.99 4.25 -8.06
CA ARG A 200 4.46 4.79 -9.32
C ARG A 200 3.07 4.23 -9.60
N ILE A 201 2.13 5.10 -9.93
CA ILE A 201 0.78 4.71 -10.36
C ILE A 201 0.82 4.43 -11.86
N VAL A 202 0.45 3.20 -12.27
CA VAL A 202 0.66 2.74 -13.65
C VAL A 202 -0.62 2.25 -14.35
N GLY A 203 -1.74 2.17 -13.63
CA GLY A 203 -2.98 1.61 -14.16
C GLY A 203 -2.87 0.11 -14.42
N THR A 204 -3.72 -0.40 -15.31
CA THR A 204 -3.80 -1.85 -15.59
C THR A 204 -3.50 -2.22 -17.04
N ASN A 205 -3.03 -1.29 -17.87
CA ASN A 205 -2.67 -1.60 -19.26
C ASN A 205 -1.46 -2.56 -19.28
N ALA A 206 -1.58 -3.67 -20.01
CA ALA A 206 -0.57 -4.72 -19.99
C ALA A 206 0.81 -4.27 -20.46
N ALA A 207 0.86 -3.50 -21.55
CA ALA A 207 2.12 -3.02 -22.12
C ALA A 207 2.77 -1.98 -21.20
N THR A 208 2.00 -1.02 -20.69
CA THR A 208 2.49 0.00 -19.75
C THR A 208 3.01 -0.63 -18.46
N LEU A 209 2.25 -1.56 -17.87
CA LEU A 209 2.65 -2.23 -16.64
C LEU A 209 3.92 -3.08 -16.82
N ALA A 210 4.01 -3.85 -17.90
CA ALA A 210 5.19 -4.65 -18.19
C ALA A 210 6.43 -3.79 -18.44
N ALA A 211 6.29 -2.69 -19.20
CA ALA A 211 7.37 -1.75 -19.46
C ALA A 211 7.85 -1.07 -18.17
N ALA A 212 6.94 -0.55 -17.35
CA ALA A 212 7.27 0.08 -16.08
C ALA A 212 7.95 -0.90 -15.11
N ALA A 213 7.48 -2.15 -15.06
CA ALA A 213 8.12 -3.18 -14.23
C ALA A 213 9.53 -3.53 -14.74
N GLY A 214 9.72 -3.67 -16.05
CA GLY A 214 11.04 -3.91 -16.65
C GLY A 214 12.03 -2.75 -16.43
N GLU A 215 11.56 -1.50 -16.55
CA GLU A 215 12.34 -0.30 -16.21
C GLU A 215 12.78 -0.37 -14.75
N TRP A 216 11.86 -0.67 -13.82
CA TRP A 216 12.18 -0.73 -12.41
C TRP A 216 13.16 -1.84 -12.05
N LEU A 217 13.04 -2.99 -12.69
CA LEU A 217 13.95 -4.12 -12.45
C LEU A 217 15.36 -3.91 -13.02
N SER A 218 15.53 -2.95 -13.94
CA SER A 218 16.81 -2.64 -14.57
C SER A 218 17.50 -1.39 -14.01
N GLN A 219 16.79 -0.52 -13.29
CA GLN A 219 17.38 0.66 -12.65
C GLN A 219 18.17 0.31 -11.37
N ALA A 220 19.05 1.23 -10.98
CA ALA A 220 19.74 1.14 -9.69
C ALA A 220 18.73 1.24 -8.52
N PRO A 221 19.02 0.60 -7.37
CA PRO A 221 18.17 0.74 -6.19
C PRO A 221 18.01 2.21 -5.79
N VAL A 222 16.78 2.63 -5.53
CA VAL A 222 16.50 3.88 -4.85
C VAL A 222 17.05 3.75 -3.43
N GLY A 223 17.84 4.73 -2.98
CA GLY A 223 18.37 4.76 -1.62
C GLY A 223 17.26 4.91 -0.57
N ASP A 224 17.62 4.91 0.71
CA ASP A 224 16.64 5.04 1.79
C ASP A 224 15.87 6.36 1.68
N THR A 225 14.54 6.28 1.75
CA THR A 225 13.62 7.41 1.65
C THR A 225 12.84 7.58 2.93
N VAL A 226 12.45 8.83 3.22
CA VAL A 226 11.54 9.11 4.34
C VAL A 226 10.17 8.48 4.04
N ASN A 227 9.61 7.74 5.01
CA ASN A 227 8.29 7.15 4.87
C ASN A 227 7.22 8.23 5.10
N PRO A 228 6.44 8.62 4.07
CA PRO A 228 5.45 9.69 4.18
C PRO A 228 4.23 9.28 5.02
N PHE A 229 4.05 7.98 5.28
CA PHE A 229 2.88 7.45 5.98
C PHE A 229 3.08 7.34 7.50
N GLY A 230 4.30 7.43 8.02
CA GLY A 230 4.51 7.37 9.47
C GLY A 230 5.92 7.05 9.90
N ASP A 231 6.15 7.23 11.20
CA ASP A 231 7.40 6.95 11.92
C ASP A 231 7.26 5.79 12.91
N GLY A 232 6.16 5.03 12.86
CA GLY A 232 5.86 3.91 13.76
C GLY A 232 5.35 4.30 15.14
N ARG A 233 4.87 5.55 15.30
CA ARG A 233 4.34 6.08 16.57
C ARG A 233 2.87 6.49 16.48
N ALA A 234 2.14 6.05 15.48
CA ALA A 234 0.75 6.47 15.26
C ALA A 234 -0.15 6.07 16.43
N SER A 235 -0.03 4.85 16.91
CA SER A 235 -0.81 4.30 18.03
C SER A 235 -0.56 5.07 19.32
N ALA A 236 0.69 5.46 19.57
CA ALA A 236 1.05 6.27 20.74
C ALA A 236 0.43 7.68 20.66
N ARG A 237 0.49 8.33 19.49
CA ARG A 237 -0.16 9.62 19.26
C ARG A 237 -1.68 9.55 19.39
N ILE A 238 -2.30 8.47 18.88
CA ILE A 238 -3.75 8.24 19.03
C ILE A 238 -4.12 8.09 20.50
N ALA A 239 -3.36 7.31 21.27
CA ALA A 239 -3.61 7.14 22.71
C ALA A 239 -3.46 8.46 23.48
N GLU A 240 -2.43 9.26 23.19
CA GLU A 240 -2.24 10.60 23.77
C GLU A 240 -3.41 11.53 23.43
N ALA A 241 -3.83 11.55 22.16
CA ALA A 241 -4.96 12.36 21.69
C ALA A 241 -6.26 11.99 22.42
N LEU A 242 -6.54 10.69 22.59
CA LEU A 242 -7.71 10.21 23.31
C LEU A 242 -7.68 10.61 24.80
N ALA A 243 -6.53 10.50 25.46
CA ALA A 243 -6.37 10.89 26.86
C ALA A 243 -6.54 12.41 27.08
N ARG A 244 -6.05 13.22 26.13
CA ARG A 244 -6.22 14.67 26.14
C ARG A 244 -7.68 15.05 25.92
N TRP A 245 -8.33 14.44 24.93
CA TRP A 245 -9.75 14.66 24.62
C TRP A 245 -10.66 14.29 25.79
N SER A 246 -10.46 13.13 26.41
CA SER A 246 -11.27 12.71 27.58
C SER A 246 -11.11 13.64 28.79
N SER A 247 -9.99 14.37 28.84
CA SER A 247 -9.70 15.39 29.86
C SER A 247 -10.13 16.81 29.42
N GLY A 248 -10.84 16.96 28.31
CA GLY A 248 -11.36 18.25 27.81
C GLY A 248 -10.33 19.15 27.13
N HIS A 249 -9.14 18.65 26.79
CA HIS A 249 -8.11 19.45 26.14
C HIS A 249 -8.30 19.52 24.62
N THR A 250 -8.12 20.72 24.07
CA THR A 250 -8.02 20.99 22.64
C THR A 250 -6.81 21.91 22.38
N PRO A 251 -6.08 21.76 21.25
CA PRO A 251 -6.21 20.72 20.23
C PRO A 251 -5.87 19.31 20.76
N LEU A 252 -6.31 18.28 20.03
CA LEU A 252 -6.08 16.86 20.38
C LEU A 252 -4.61 16.55 20.63
N LEU A 253 -3.72 17.08 19.80
CA LEU A 253 -2.27 17.02 19.96
C LEU A 253 -1.68 18.40 19.70
N ALA A 254 -0.63 18.76 20.46
CA ALA A 254 0.18 19.92 20.15
C ALA A 254 0.88 19.75 18.78
N PRO A 255 1.12 20.81 18.01
CA PRO A 255 1.71 20.71 16.66
C PRO A 255 3.00 19.88 16.60
N GLU A 256 3.88 20.02 17.58
CA GLU A 256 5.15 19.29 17.71
C GLU A 256 4.99 17.80 18.06
N ARG A 257 3.82 17.41 18.56
CA ARG A 257 3.47 16.01 18.84
C ARG A 257 2.85 15.32 17.63
N GLN A 258 2.33 16.08 16.68
CA GLN A 258 1.76 15.53 15.46
C GLN A 258 2.84 14.98 14.54
N PHE A 259 2.47 14.01 13.72
CA PHE A 259 3.35 13.52 12.66
C PHE A 259 3.48 14.60 11.57
N GLN A 260 4.70 14.93 11.19
CA GLN A 260 4.99 16.05 10.28
C GLN A 260 4.93 15.63 8.80
N GLY A 261 4.73 14.35 8.50
CA GLY A 261 4.89 13.81 7.14
C GLY A 261 6.35 13.64 6.76
N ALA A 262 6.58 13.18 5.52
CA ALA A 262 7.85 13.44 4.87
C ALA A 262 7.92 14.95 4.63
N ALA A 263 8.60 15.68 5.51
CA ALA A 263 8.99 17.05 5.19
C ALA A 263 9.69 16.98 3.83
N MET A 264 9.25 17.80 2.86
CA MET A 264 10.03 17.97 1.63
C MET A 264 11.45 18.27 2.07
N VAL A 265 12.37 17.34 1.83
CA VAL A 265 13.79 17.64 1.96
C VAL A 265 13.98 18.84 1.03
N PRO A 266 14.38 20.03 1.54
CA PRO A 266 14.60 21.15 0.66
C PRO A 266 15.67 20.71 -0.35
N ALA A 267 15.38 20.91 -1.63
CA ALA A 267 16.32 20.67 -2.71
C ALA A 267 17.66 21.41 -2.49
#